data_AF-A0ABC8QE85-F1
#
_entry.id   AF-A0ABC8QE85-F1
#
_cell.length_a   1.000
_cell.length_b   1.000
_cell.length_c   1.000
_cell.angle_alpha   90.00
_cell.angle_beta   90.00
_cell.angle_gamma   90.00
#
_symmetry.space_group_name_H-M   'P 1'
#
loop_
_entity.id
_entity.type
_entity.pdbx_description
1 polymer ?
#
loop_
_entity_poly.entity_id
_entity_poly.type
_entity_poly.pdbx_seq_one_letter_code
_entity_poly.pdbx_strand_id
1 'polypeptide(L)'
;MSATKKLRLGPLPKTESTKLTFSCPAGLKADLDRYAALHAQTYGKAVDAVTLIPHMLEAFMARDRAFKRGNASAGVATRNEKAAPA
;
A
#
# COMPACT_ATOMS: atom_id res chain seq x y z
N MET A 1 36.90 -30.30 -6.77
CA MET A 1 35.54 -30.40 -6.18
C MET A 1 35.43 -29.35 -5.08
N SER A 2 35.13 -28.10 -5.42
CA SER A 2 35.07 -27.01 -4.44
C SER A 2 33.64 -26.85 -3.94
N ALA A 3 33.41 -27.22 -2.68
CA ALA A 3 32.11 -27.15 -2.02
C ALA A 3 31.65 -25.69 -1.88
N THR A 4 30.66 -25.30 -2.66
CA THR A 4 29.94 -24.04 -2.51
C THR A 4 29.13 -24.08 -1.22
N LYS A 5 29.64 -23.40 -0.18
CA LYS A 5 28.93 -23.11 1.07
C LYS A 5 27.64 -22.37 0.72
N LYS A 6 26.49 -23.08 0.76
CA LYS A 6 25.16 -22.49 0.61
C LYS A 6 24.97 -21.47 1.73
N LEU A 7 24.99 -20.18 1.37
CA LEU A 7 24.61 -19.11 2.28
C LEU A 7 23.18 -19.39 2.75
N ARG A 8 22.98 -19.37 4.08
CA ARG A 8 21.67 -19.62 4.72
C ARG A 8 20.66 -18.48 4.51
N LEU A 9 21.11 -17.41 3.85
CA LEU A 9 20.26 -16.32 3.40
C LEU A 9 19.87 -16.62 1.94
N GLY A 10 18.60 -16.94 1.73
CA GLY A 10 18.02 -16.96 0.39
C GLY A 10 18.12 -15.56 -0.25
N PRO A 11 17.85 -15.43 -1.55
CA PRO A 11 17.83 -14.12 -2.21
C PRO A 11 16.97 -13.15 -1.40
N LEU A 12 17.54 -11.99 -1.06
CA LEU A 12 16.87 -10.97 -0.27
C LEU A 12 15.58 -10.54 -0.99
N PRO A 13 14.47 -10.31 -0.25
CA PRO A 13 13.26 -9.77 -0.85
C PRO A 13 13.57 -8.46 -1.56
N LYS A 14 13.16 -8.37 -2.83
CA LYS A 14 13.28 -7.13 -3.60
C LYS A 14 12.27 -6.13 -3.04
N THR A 15 12.75 -5.14 -2.31
CA THR A 15 11.92 -3.99 -1.94
C THR A 15 11.74 -3.15 -3.21
N GLU A 16 10.66 -3.39 -3.94
CA GLU A 16 10.31 -2.61 -5.12
C GLU A 16 9.63 -1.31 -4.66
N SER A 17 10.33 -0.19 -4.78
CA SER A 17 9.78 1.14 -4.53
C SER A 17 9.41 1.78 -5.87
N THR A 18 8.13 2.04 -6.11
CA THR A 18 7.66 2.77 -7.30
C THR A 18 7.54 4.26 -7.00
N LYS A 19 8.25 5.10 -7.77
CA LYS A 19 8.09 6.55 -7.69
C LYS A 19 6.91 6.98 -8.55
N LEU A 20 5.94 7.66 -7.95
CA LEU A 20 4.78 8.23 -8.63
C LEU A 20 4.87 9.76 -8.62
N THR A 21 4.57 10.38 -9.76
CA THR A 21 4.46 11.83 -9.91
C THR A 21 3.01 12.18 -10.18
N PHE A 22 2.43 13.09 -9.40
CA PHE A 22 1.07 13.59 -9.62
C PHE A 22 1.03 15.11 -9.51
N SER A 23 0.07 15.73 -10.19
CA SER A 23 -0.20 17.15 -10.04
C SER A 23 -1.02 17.36 -8.76
N CYS A 24 -0.43 18.02 -7.77
CA CYS A 24 -1.11 18.34 -6.52
C CYS A 24 -1.73 19.75 -6.62
N PRO A 25 -3.06 19.91 -6.55
CA PRO A 25 -3.68 21.22 -6.49
C PRO A 25 -3.16 22.03 -5.29
N ALA A 26 -3.02 23.35 -5.44
CA ALA A 26 -2.44 24.21 -4.41
C ALA A 26 -3.19 24.13 -3.07
N GLY A 27 -4.53 24.04 -3.11
CA GLY A 27 -5.35 23.88 -1.90
C GLY A 27 -5.02 22.60 -1.14
N LEU A 28 -4.89 21.48 -1.86
CA LEU A 28 -4.53 20.19 -1.26
C LEU A 28 -3.14 20.23 -0.63
N LYS A 29 -2.16 20.87 -1.29
CA LYS A 29 -0.82 21.03 -0.72
C LYS A 29 -0.86 21.83 0.59
N ALA A 30 -1.62 22.93 0.63
CA ALA A 30 -1.75 23.76 1.83
C ALA A 30 -2.39 22.99 3.00
N ASP A 31 -3.41 22.17 2.72
CA ASP A 31 -4.05 21.34 3.75
C ASP A 31 -3.10 20.24 4.26
N LEU A 32 -2.32 19.61 3.37
CA LEU A 32 -1.30 18.63 3.76
C LEU A 32 -0.20 19.25 4.63
N ASP A 33 0.24 20.46 4.33
CA ASP A 33 1.24 21.19 5.12
C ASP A 33 0.71 21.56 6.50
N ARG A 34 -0.55 22.00 6.57
CA ARG A 34 -1.23 22.26 7.84
C ARG A 34 -1.35 20.99 8.67
N TYR A 35 -1.71 19.87 8.05
CA TYR A 35 -1.81 18.58 8.73
C TYR A 35 -0.45 18.11 9.27
N ALA A 36 0.62 18.26 8.47
CA ALA A 36 2.00 17.99 8.88
C ALA A 36 2.40 18.83 10.10
N ALA A 37 2.09 20.13 10.11
CA ALA A 37 2.36 21.00 11.25
C ALA A 37 1.57 20.58 12.51
N LEU A 38 0.32 20.16 12.36
CA LEU A 38 -0.49 19.64 13.49
C LEU A 38 0.08 18.33 14.04
N HIS A 39 0.50 17.43 13.15
CA HIS A 39 1.15 16.17 13.53
C HIS A 39 2.45 16.43 14.29
N ALA A 40 3.25 17.40 13.84
CA ALA A 40 4.48 17.80 14.52
C ALA A 40 4.23 18.37 15.91
N GLN A 41 3.18 19.17 16.08
CA GLN A 41 2.76 19.68 17.40
C GLN A 41 2.32 18.55 18.33
N THR A 42 1.65 17.52 17.79
CA THR A 42 1.10 16.41 18.59
C THR A 42 2.18 15.42 19.01
N TYR A 43 3.11 15.07 18.11
CA TYR A 43 4.10 14.02 18.32
C TYR A 43 5.52 14.55 18.50
N GLY A 44 5.71 15.87 18.54
CA GLY A 44 6.99 16.53 18.80
C GLY A 44 8.03 16.38 17.68
N LYS A 45 7.68 15.77 16.55
CA LYS A 45 8.59 15.53 15.42
C LYS A 45 8.05 16.20 14.17
N ALA A 46 8.83 17.10 13.58
CA ALA A 46 8.53 17.66 12.27
C ALA A 46 8.48 16.53 11.22
N VAL A 47 7.35 16.44 10.52
CA VAL A 47 7.12 15.46 9.45
C VAL A 47 6.73 16.25 8.20
N ASP A 48 7.28 15.88 7.04
CA ASP A 48 6.90 16.52 5.77
C ASP A 48 5.64 15.86 5.18
N ALA A 49 4.82 16.64 4.48
CA ALA A 49 3.66 16.16 3.74
C ALA A 49 4.03 14.97 2.83
N VAL A 50 5.18 15.02 2.14
CA VAL A 50 5.64 13.95 1.24
C VAL A 50 5.82 12.61 1.96
N THR A 51 6.20 12.65 3.23
CA THR A 51 6.36 11.43 4.04
C THR A 51 5.04 10.94 4.63
N LEU A 52 4.07 11.84 4.87
CA LEU A 52 2.74 11.48 5.37
C LEU A 52 1.83 10.91 4.28
N ILE A 53 1.93 11.41 3.04
CA ILE A 53 1.06 11.04 1.92
C ILE A 53 0.99 9.51 1.72
N PRO A 54 2.10 8.75 1.66
CA PRO A 54 2.03 7.30 1.51
C PRO A 54 1.25 6.61 2.64
N HIS A 55 1.48 7.01 3.90
CA HIS A 55 0.80 6.44 5.06
C HIS A 55 -0.70 6.79 5.08
N MET A 56 -1.05 8.03 4.70
CA MET A 56 -2.44 8.45 4.61
C MET A 56 -3.19 7.67 3.52
N LEU A 57 -2.56 7.47 2.36
CA LEU A 57 -3.12 6.69 1.26
C LEU A 57 -3.29 5.22 1.64
N GLU A 58 -2.30 4.63 2.30
CA GLU A 58 -2.38 3.24 2.78
C GLU A 58 -3.53 3.07 3.78
N ALA A 59 -3.62 3.95 4.78
CA ALA A 59 -4.71 3.93 5.76
C ALA A 59 -6.09 4.15 5.10
N PHE A 60 -6.16 5.03 4.10
CA PHE A 60 -7.38 5.27 3.34
C PHE A 60 -7.82 4.02 2.55
N MET A 61 -6.91 3.41 1.78
CA MET A 61 -7.17 2.15 1.04
C MET A 61 -7.55 1.00 1.99
N ALA A 62 -6.91 0.91 3.16
CA ALA A 62 -7.22 -0.11 4.16
C ALA A 62 -8.60 0.09 4.80
N ARG A 63 -9.09 1.34 4.88
CA ARG A 63 -10.38 1.66 5.49
C ARG A 63 -11.56 1.61 4.50
N ASP A 64 -11.29 1.74 3.20
CA ASP A 64 -12.32 1.65 2.17
C ASP A 64 -12.88 0.23 2.02
N ARG A 65 -14.03 -0.01 2.66
CA ARG A 65 -14.73 -1.31 2.62
C ARG A 65 -15.31 -1.62 1.24
N ALA A 66 -15.74 -0.59 0.50
CA ALA A 66 -16.31 -0.77 -0.84
C ALA A 66 -15.22 -1.25 -1.81
N PHE A 67 -14.03 -0.65 -1.71
CA PHE A 67 -12.83 -1.11 -2.42
C PHE A 67 -12.47 -2.57 -2.05
N LYS A 68 -12.44 -2.89 -0.75
CA LYS A 68 -12.14 -4.26 -0.28
C LYS A 68 -13.13 -5.31 -0.77
N ARG A 69 -14.42 -4.97 -0.88
CA ARG A 69 -15.46 -5.90 -1.34
C ARG A 69 -15.30 -6.30 -2.80
N GLY A 70 -14.80 -5.40 -3.65
CA GLY A 70 -14.52 -5.69 -5.07
C GLY A 70 -13.43 -6.75 -5.29
N ASN A 71 -12.44 -6.82 -4.39
CA ASN A 71 -11.35 -7.80 -4.46
C ASN A 71 -11.75 -9.19 -3.91
N ALA A 72 -12.79 -9.28 -3.08
CA ALA A 72 -13.29 -10.58 -2.58
C ALA A 72 -14.17 -11.31 -3.61
N SER A 73 -14.84 -10.57 -4.50
CA SER A 73 -15.68 -11.14 -5.57
C SER A 73 -14.90 -11.70 -6.77
N ALA A 74 -13.60 -11.37 -6.92
CA ALA A 74 -12.77 -11.92 -7.99
C ALA A 74 -12.17 -13.31 -7.66
N GLY A 75 -12.27 -13.77 -6.41
CA GLY A 75 -11.67 -15.04 -5.95
C GLY A 75 -12.64 -16.21 -5.81
N VAL A 76 -13.95 -16.02 -6.01
CA VAL A 76 -14.96 -17.09 -5.84
C VAL A 76 -15.92 -17.08 -7.03
N ALA A 77 -15.39 -17.44 -8.20
CA ALA A 77 -16.21 -17.77 -9.38
C ALA A 77 -15.52 -18.85 -10.23
N THR A 78 -15.00 -19.90 -9.59
CA THR A 78 -14.60 -21.14 -10.27
C THR A 78 -14.89 -22.34 -9.37
N ARG A 79 -16.17 -22.72 -9.22
CA ARG A 79 -16.55 -24.10 -8.90
C ARG A 79 -17.71 -24.56 -9.76
N ASN A 80 -17.31 -25.18 -10.87
CA ASN A 80 -17.94 -26.28 -11.61
C ASN A 80 -19.42 -26.18 -12.01
N GLU A 81 -19.59 -25.79 -13.28
CA GLU A 81 -20.62 -26.35 -14.15
C GLU A 81 -20.30 -27.83 -14.43
N LYS A 82 -20.78 -28.75 -13.58
CA LYS A 82 -21.02 -30.15 -13.97
C LYS A 82 -21.91 -30.88 -12.95
N ALA A 83 -23.20 -30.95 -13.23
CA ALA A 83 -24.04 -32.12 -12.96
C ALA A 83 -25.43 -31.88 -13.55
N ALA A 84 -25.65 -32.36 -14.77
CA ALA A 84 -26.97 -32.83 -15.16
C ALA A 84 -27.27 -34.12 -14.38
N PRO A 85 -28.51 -34.31 -13.94
CA PRO A 85 -29.07 -35.65 -14.05
C PRO A 85 -30.41 -35.62 -14.80
N ALA A 86 -30.48 -36.55 -15.75
CA ALA A 86 -31.62 -37.30 -16.31
C ALA A 86 -33.01 -36.64 -16.29
#